data_AF-A0A971E4N5-F1
#
_entry.id   AF-A0A971E4N5-F1
#
_cell.length_a   1.000
_cell.length_b   1.000
_cell.length_c   1.000
_cell.angle_alpha   90.00
_cell.angle_beta   90.00
_cell.angle_gamma   90.00
#
_symmetry.space_group_name_H-M   'P 1'
#
loop_
_entity.id
_entity.type
_entity.pdbx_description
1 polymer ?
#
loop_
_entity_poly.entity_id
_entity_poly.type
_entity_poly.pdbx_seq_one_letter_code
_entity_poly.pdbx_strand_id
1 'polypeptide(L)'
;MMTVRSASVLAALIALMLLVTGCFGALEVKFNVSGVVRDQTGAGMSGVVLGFGDRFGTAETNDSGEWNKVDLYGAVSVTPAKAGYYFVPAARVVDLSTKESVDFVGYPLPLDLELTNLSIRETKECFWPFGCDDPEYSYGIHGIVTNAGGPGEFKIEIFGMPFGVEDAPWNHVHTYGPREMGAGDTDVVISIPSSTTRYGWFKLELHGLVDSCWVLSQEVIEKVQ
;
A
#
# COMPACT_ATOMS: atom_id res chain seq x y z
N MET A 1 46.62 14.90 52.88
CA MET A 1 46.57 16.16 52.08
C MET A 1 46.88 15.88 50.60
N MET A 2 46.28 14.82 50.03
CA MET A 2 46.59 14.29 48.69
C MET A 2 45.28 13.84 48.03
N THR A 3 44.25 14.69 48.07
CA THR A 3 42.92 14.34 47.54
C THR A 3 42.26 15.48 46.77
N VAL A 4 42.58 16.73 47.12
CA VAL A 4 42.00 17.91 46.46
C VAL A 4 42.62 18.15 45.08
N ARG A 5 43.95 18.05 44.93
CA ARG A 5 44.64 18.28 43.65
C ARG A 5 44.34 17.22 42.60
N SER A 6 44.15 15.96 43.01
CA SER A 6 43.78 14.85 42.12
C SER A 6 42.30 14.89 41.72
N ALA A 7 41.40 15.26 42.63
CA ALA A 7 39.98 15.44 42.33
C ALA A 7 39.73 16.60 41.34
N SER A 8 40.45 17.72 41.48
CA SER A 8 40.36 18.84 40.53
C SER A 8 40.86 18.48 39.13
N VAL A 9 41.91 17.68 39.02
CA VAL A 9 42.44 17.20 37.73
C VAL A 9 41.47 16.19 37.08
N LEU A 10 40.88 15.28 37.87
CA LEU A 10 39.85 14.37 37.38
C LEU A 10 38.58 15.11 36.90
N ALA A 11 38.11 16.10 37.66
CA ALA A 11 36.98 16.92 37.26
C ALA A 11 37.26 17.72 35.97
N ALA A 12 38.48 18.24 35.81
CA ALA A 12 38.90 18.92 34.59
C ALA A 12 38.99 17.96 33.38
N LEU A 13 39.46 16.73 33.57
CA LEU A 13 39.50 15.71 32.50
C LEU A 13 38.10 15.19 32.12
N ILE A 14 37.20 15.04 33.08
CA ILE A 14 35.80 14.68 32.82
C ILE A 14 35.08 15.82 32.10
N ALA A 15 35.28 17.07 32.52
CA ALA A 15 34.74 18.24 31.83
C ALA A 15 35.32 18.39 30.41
N LEU A 16 36.60 18.09 30.21
CA LEU A 16 37.23 18.07 28.89
C LEU A 16 36.66 16.95 28.02
N MET A 17 36.41 15.76 28.57
CA MET A 17 35.76 14.66 27.84
C MET A 17 34.30 14.98 27.49
N LEU A 18 33.56 15.66 28.38
CA LEU A 18 32.19 16.13 28.12
C LEU A 18 32.14 17.29 27.09
N LEU A 19 33.21 18.09 26.99
CA LEU A 19 33.35 19.09 25.93
C LEU A 19 33.76 18.47 24.59
N VAL A 20 34.49 17.34 24.59
CA VAL A 20 34.86 16.59 23.37
C VAL A 20 33.70 15.76 22.82
N THR A 21 32.65 15.50 23.61
CA THR A 21 31.33 15.06 23.10
C THR A 21 30.53 16.20 22.42
N GLY A 22 31.20 17.29 22.04
CA GLY A 22 30.65 18.37 21.23
C GLY A 22 30.48 17.95 19.77
N CYS A 23 29.23 17.75 19.36
CA CYS A 23 28.77 17.82 17.97
C CYS A 23 29.47 16.87 16.98
N PHE A 24 29.16 15.57 17.07
CA PHE A 24 29.08 14.75 15.85
C PHE A 24 27.79 15.12 15.11
N GLY A 25 27.70 16.38 14.64
CA GLY A 25 26.75 16.72 13.61
C GLY A 25 27.19 15.97 12.37
N ALA A 26 26.56 14.82 12.10
CA ALA A 26 26.69 14.15 10.82
C ALA A 26 26.39 15.22 9.76
N LEU A 27 27.40 15.62 9.01
CA LEU A 27 27.24 16.62 7.97
C LEU A 27 26.22 16.04 7.00
N GLU A 28 25.03 16.63 6.96
CA GLU A 28 23.95 16.16 6.10
C GLU A 28 24.30 16.57 4.67
N VAL A 29 25.04 15.70 3.98
CA VAL A 29 25.45 15.95 2.61
C VAL A 29 24.24 15.72 1.72
N LYS A 30 23.71 16.83 1.21
CA LYS A 30 22.56 16.81 0.34
C LYS A 30 22.93 16.41 -1.08
N PHE A 31 22.02 15.72 -1.75
CA PHE A 31 22.14 15.34 -3.14
C PHE A 31 20.80 15.51 -3.87
N ASN A 32 20.89 15.51 -5.19
CA ASN A 32 19.75 15.65 -6.08
C ASN A 32 19.68 14.42 -6.97
N VAL A 33 18.47 14.01 -7.32
CA VAL A 33 18.21 12.85 -8.17
C VAL A 33 17.22 13.25 -9.24
N SER A 34 17.39 12.70 -10.43
CA SER A 34 16.49 12.88 -11.55
C SER A 34 16.33 11.58 -12.31
N GLY A 35 15.27 11.51 -13.10
CA GLY A 35 15.11 10.45 -14.06
C GLY A 35 13.91 10.64 -14.95
N VAL A 36 13.53 9.56 -15.64
CA VAL A 36 12.41 9.57 -16.58
C VAL A 36 11.48 8.40 -16.30
N VAL A 37 10.18 8.66 -16.34
CA VAL A 37 9.15 7.62 -16.34
C VAL A 37 8.61 7.49 -17.76
N ARG A 38 8.65 6.27 -18.31
CA ARG A 38 8.17 5.96 -19.66
C ARG A 38 7.11 4.87 -19.62
N ASP A 39 6.27 4.80 -20.63
CA ASP A 39 5.39 3.66 -20.84
C ASP A 39 6.11 2.51 -21.56
N GLN A 40 5.43 1.39 -21.74
CA GLN A 40 5.95 0.21 -22.46
C GLN A 40 6.29 0.46 -23.94
N THR A 41 5.83 1.58 -24.52
CA THR A 41 6.15 2.00 -25.90
C THR A 41 7.36 2.92 -25.96
N GLY A 42 7.88 3.37 -24.80
CA GLY A 42 8.99 4.30 -24.66
C GLY A 42 8.56 5.78 -24.62
N ALA A 43 7.26 6.08 -24.67
CA ALA A 43 6.76 7.44 -24.56
C ALA A 43 6.86 7.94 -23.11
N GLY A 44 7.13 9.24 -22.93
CA GLY A 44 7.20 9.85 -21.61
C GLY A 44 5.82 9.88 -20.93
N MET A 45 5.77 9.54 -19.64
CA MET A 45 4.52 9.53 -18.88
C MET A 45 4.40 10.79 -18.01
N SER A 46 3.49 11.69 -18.37
CA SER A 46 3.13 12.87 -17.57
C SER A 46 2.26 12.52 -16.36
N GLY A 47 2.33 13.30 -15.28
CA GLY A 47 1.46 13.17 -14.11
C GLY A 47 1.67 11.91 -13.28
N VAL A 48 2.87 11.32 -13.31
CA VAL A 48 3.26 10.26 -12.39
C VAL A 48 3.78 10.93 -11.12
N VAL A 49 3.25 10.54 -9.96
CA VAL A 49 3.67 11.06 -8.65
C VAL A 49 4.75 10.16 -8.08
N LEU A 50 5.90 10.72 -7.75
CA LEU A 50 7.01 10.01 -7.14
C LEU A 50 7.08 10.35 -5.66
N GLY A 51 6.89 9.34 -4.80
CA GLY A 51 7.10 9.45 -3.36
C GLY A 51 8.56 9.19 -2.99
N PHE A 52 9.08 9.96 -2.02
CA PHE A 52 10.46 9.86 -1.53
C PHE A 52 10.47 9.42 -0.06
N GLY A 53 9.67 8.39 0.26
CA GLY A 53 9.29 8.06 1.63
C GLY A 53 8.60 9.22 2.36
N ASP A 54 8.44 9.10 3.67
CA ASP A 54 7.64 10.07 4.46
C ASP A 54 8.36 11.40 4.74
N ARG A 55 9.66 11.50 4.40
CA ARG A 55 10.52 12.62 4.81
C ARG A 55 10.64 13.72 3.78
N PHE A 56 10.50 13.40 2.50
CA PHE A 56 10.90 14.29 1.41
C PHE A 56 9.71 14.68 0.51
N GLY A 57 8.50 14.24 0.85
CA GLY A 57 7.29 14.53 0.08
C GLY A 57 7.32 13.89 -1.31
N THR A 58 6.77 14.59 -2.30
CA THR A 58 6.57 14.06 -3.65
C THR A 58 7.23 14.92 -4.74
N ALA A 59 7.36 14.36 -5.94
CA ALA A 59 7.59 15.08 -7.20
C ALA A 59 6.60 14.56 -8.25
N GLU A 60 6.41 15.29 -9.34
CA GLU A 60 5.53 14.89 -10.43
C GLU A 60 6.27 14.98 -11.76
N THR A 61 6.03 14.03 -12.66
CA THR A 61 6.63 14.04 -13.99
C THR A 61 5.99 15.09 -14.90
N ASN A 62 6.82 15.73 -15.73
CA ASN A 62 6.37 16.64 -16.78
C ASN A 62 5.83 15.89 -18.02
N ASP A 63 5.44 16.63 -19.06
CA ASP A 63 4.90 16.06 -20.31
C ASP A 63 5.85 15.12 -21.05
N SER A 64 7.16 15.25 -20.83
CA SER A 64 8.19 14.36 -21.37
C SER A 64 8.49 13.15 -20.47
N GLY A 65 7.80 13.01 -19.34
CA GLY A 65 8.01 11.98 -18.33
C GLY A 65 9.21 12.25 -17.41
N GLU A 66 9.85 13.40 -17.50
CA GLU A 66 11.04 13.73 -16.71
C GLU A 66 10.65 14.22 -15.31
N TRP A 67 11.45 13.88 -14.32
CA TRP A 67 11.28 14.31 -12.94
C TRP A 67 12.62 14.64 -12.29
N ASN A 68 12.59 15.52 -11.29
CA ASN A 68 13.75 15.83 -10.46
C ASN A 68 13.34 16.07 -9.00
N LYS A 69 14.24 15.70 -8.10
CA LYS A 69 14.11 15.98 -6.66
C LYS A 69 15.44 16.48 -6.11
N VAL A 70 15.37 17.52 -5.30
CA VAL A 70 16.53 18.19 -4.71
C VAL A 70 16.52 18.05 -3.20
N ASP A 71 17.65 18.33 -2.57
CA ASP A 71 17.81 18.39 -1.11
C ASP A 71 17.55 17.05 -0.39
N LEU A 72 17.83 15.93 -1.04
CA LEU A 72 17.74 14.60 -0.43
C LEU A 72 19.00 14.31 0.40
N TYR A 73 18.85 13.51 1.45
CA TYR A 73 19.97 13.07 2.28
C TYR A 73 19.73 11.67 2.87
N GLY A 74 20.83 10.93 3.08
CA GLY A 74 20.78 9.52 3.46
C GLY A 74 20.24 8.61 2.34
N ALA A 75 19.89 7.38 2.69
CA ALA A 75 19.21 6.47 1.78
C ALA A 75 17.71 6.81 1.70
N VAL A 76 17.20 6.96 0.48
CA VAL A 76 15.82 7.35 0.18
C VAL A 76 15.20 6.33 -0.78
N SER A 77 13.99 5.85 -0.48
CA SER A 77 13.22 5.02 -1.40
C SER A 77 12.38 5.92 -2.30
N VAL A 78 12.53 5.76 -3.61
CA VAL A 78 11.74 6.43 -4.65
C VAL A 78 10.69 5.46 -5.17
N THR A 79 9.42 5.81 -5.01
CA THR A 79 8.28 4.96 -5.40
C THR A 79 7.34 5.75 -6.32
N PRO A 80 7.24 5.41 -7.62
CA PRO A 80 6.27 6.02 -8.52
C PRO A 80 4.86 5.49 -8.28
N ALA A 81 3.86 6.35 -8.47
CA ALA A 81 2.44 6.04 -8.37
C ALA A 81 1.65 6.85 -9.39
N LYS A 82 0.72 6.17 -10.08
CA LYS A 82 -0.26 6.77 -10.98
C LYS A 82 -1.46 5.83 -11.07
N ALA A 83 -2.66 6.38 -10.96
CA ALA A 83 -3.89 5.58 -11.06
C ALA A 83 -3.94 4.81 -12.39
N GLY A 84 -4.35 3.54 -12.34
CA GLY A 84 -4.41 2.66 -13.50
C GLY A 84 -3.04 2.16 -14.02
N TYR A 85 -1.93 2.35 -13.29
CA TYR A 85 -0.60 1.88 -13.70
C TYR A 85 0.17 1.21 -12.56
N TYR A 86 0.97 0.20 -12.90
CA TYR A 86 2.06 -0.31 -12.07
C TYR A 86 3.40 0.01 -12.69
N PHE A 87 4.47 0.04 -11.89
CA PHE A 87 5.79 0.47 -12.34
C PHE A 87 6.86 -0.59 -12.09
N VAL A 88 7.80 -0.69 -13.03
CA VAL A 88 8.96 -1.57 -12.94
C VAL A 88 10.24 -0.73 -13.06
N PRO A 89 11.16 -0.81 -12.07
CA PRO A 89 10.97 -1.46 -10.77
C PRO A 89 9.92 -0.74 -9.92
N ALA A 90 9.29 -1.43 -8.97
CA ALA A 90 8.26 -0.83 -8.11
C ALA A 90 8.80 0.29 -7.19
N ALA A 91 10.08 0.19 -6.81
CA ALA A 91 10.80 1.24 -6.12
C ALA A 91 12.29 1.15 -6.41
N ARG A 92 13.02 2.26 -6.24
CA ARG A 92 14.49 2.30 -6.24
C ARG A 92 14.99 3.00 -5.01
N VAL A 93 16.03 2.45 -4.38
CA VAL A 93 16.75 3.13 -3.29
C VAL A 93 17.86 3.97 -3.90
N VAL A 94 17.92 5.24 -3.52
CA VAL A 94 18.89 6.23 -3.99
C VAL A 94 19.63 6.83 -2.80
N ASP A 95 20.87 7.21 -3.01
CA ASP A 95 21.75 7.84 -2.01
C ASP A 95 22.75 8.81 -2.67
N LEU A 96 23.67 9.36 -1.88
CA LEU A 96 24.71 10.28 -2.34
C LEU A 96 25.59 9.71 -3.48
N SER A 97 25.74 8.39 -3.55
CA SER A 97 26.51 7.69 -4.58
C SER A 97 25.74 7.53 -5.90
N THR A 98 24.42 7.73 -5.89
CA THR A 98 23.58 7.64 -7.09
C THR A 98 23.89 8.80 -8.03
N LYS A 99 24.54 8.49 -9.17
CA LYS A 99 24.89 9.45 -10.23
C LYS A 99 24.11 9.23 -11.53
N GLU A 100 23.49 8.07 -11.67
CA GLU A 100 22.75 7.68 -12.87
C GLU A 100 21.29 8.17 -12.81
N SER A 101 20.66 8.18 -13.98
CA SER A 101 19.23 8.46 -14.12
C SER A 101 18.41 7.37 -13.42
N VAL A 102 17.43 7.79 -12.62
CA VAL A 102 16.55 6.87 -11.88
C VAL A 102 15.27 6.69 -12.67
N ASP A 103 15.28 5.68 -13.53
CA ASP A 103 14.21 5.48 -14.51
C ASP A 103 13.22 4.39 -14.09
N PHE A 104 11.97 4.57 -14.53
CA PHE A 104 10.86 3.65 -14.30
C PHE A 104 10.09 3.42 -15.60
N VAL A 105 9.55 2.22 -15.76
CA VAL A 105 8.61 1.90 -16.84
C VAL A 105 7.24 1.64 -16.23
N GLY A 106 6.25 2.43 -16.64
CA GLY A 106 4.85 2.25 -16.28
C GLY A 106 4.16 1.31 -17.25
N TYR A 107 3.39 0.38 -16.70
CA TYR A 107 2.55 -0.54 -17.41
C TYR A 107 1.12 -0.30 -16.97
N PRO A 108 0.14 -0.27 -17.89
CA PRO A 108 -1.25 -0.17 -17.50
C PRO A 108 -1.57 -1.35 -16.57
N LEU A 109 -2.26 -1.07 -15.48
CA LEU A 109 -2.79 -2.12 -14.64
C LEU A 109 -3.72 -2.98 -15.52
N PRO A 110 -3.56 -4.31 -15.48
CA PRO A 110 -4.50 -5.20 -16.14
C PRO A 110 -5.91 -5.00 -15.60
N LEU A 111 -6.05 -4.53 -14.35
CA LEU A 111 -7.33 -4.29 -13.69
C LEU A 111 -7.24 -3.06 -12.80
N ASP A 112 -8.20 -2.15 -12.92
CA ASP A 112 -8.40 -1.00 -12.01
C ASP A 112 -9.72 -1.24 -11.29
N LEU A 113 -9.64 -2.01 -10.20
CA LEU A 113 -10.80 -2.51 -9.48
C LEU A 113 -11.26 -1.51 -8.43
N GLU A 114 -12.53 -1.15 -8.50
CA GLU A 114 -13.19 -0.34 -7.49
C GLU A 114 -14.43 -1.07 -6.97
N LEU A 115 -14.56 -1.12 -5.65
CA LEU A 115 -15.74 -1.62 -4.96
C LEU A 115 -16.70 -0.48 -4.68
N THR A 116 -17.89 -0.56 -5.29
CA THR A 116 -18.96 0.43 -5.11
C THR A 116 -20.22 -0.22 -4.56
N ASN A 117 -21.15 0.62 -4.06
CA ASN A 117 -22.47 0.19 -3.59
C ASN A 117 -22.43 -0.93 -2.54
N LEU A 118 -21.44 -0.87 -1.65
CA LEU A 118 -21.25 -1.84 -0.60
C LEU A 118 -22.38 -1.74 0.42
N SER A 119 -23.14 -2.83 0.59
CA SER A 119 -24.24 -2.92 1.54
C SER A 119 -24.32 -4.33 2.12
N ILE A 120 -24.50 -4.41 3.43
CA ILE A 120 -24.82 -5.67 4.09
C ILE A 120 -26.32 -5.89 3.90
N ARG A 121 -26.71 -7.02 3.28
CA ARG A 121 -28.12 -7.38 3.14
C ARG A 121 -28.35 -8.78 3.66
N GLU A 122 -29.50 -8.95 4.29
CA GLU A 122 -29.97 -10.25 4.72
C GLU A 122 -30.42 -11.05 3.48
N THR A 123 -29.75 -12.16 3.21
CA THR A 123 -30.07 -13.07 2.11
C THR A 123 -30.70 -14.34 2.64
N LYS A 124 -31.86 -14.69 2.09
CA LYS A 124 -32.49 -15.99 2.35
C LYS A 124 -31.93 -17.00 1.36
N GLU A 125 -31.02 -17.85 1.80
CA GLU A 125 -30.59 -18.99 1.00
C GLU A 125 -31.54 -20.16 1.25
N CYS A 126 -32.12 -20.72 0.19
CA CYS A 126 -32.93 -21.93 0.30
C CYS A 126 -32.02 -23.15 0.17
N PHE A 127 -31.93 -23.97 1.22
CA PHE A 127 -31.12 -25.19 1.21
C PHE A 127 -31.90 -26.35 0.58
N TRP A 128 -31.67 -26.61 -0.71
CA TRP A 128 -32.12 -27.86 -1.34
C TRP A 128 -31.34 -29.03 -0.72
N PRO A 129 -32.01 -30.08 -0.17
CA PRO A 129 -33.37 -30.54 -0.49
C PRO A 129 -34.48 -30.23 0.53
N PHE A 130 -34.24 -29.38 1.54
CA PHE A 130 -35.14 -29.18 2.69
C PHE A 130 -36.21 -28.10 2.50
N GLY A 131 -36.32 -27.49 1.31
CA GLY A 131 -37.31 -26.46 1.01
C GLY A 131 -36.94 -25.08 1.59
N CYS A 132 -37.77 -24.07 1.33
CA CYS A 132 -37.58 -22.68 1.80
C CYS A 132 -38.34 -22.38 3.13
N ASP A 133 -38.87 -23.41 3.79
CA ASP A 133 -39.75 -23.25 4.95
C ASP A 133 -39.01 -22.97 6.27
N ASP A 134 -37.68 -23.17 6.30
CA ASP A 134 -36.80 -22.77 7.40
C ASP A 134 -35.55 -22.05 6.82
N PRO A 135 -35.68 -20.79 6.38
CA PRO A 135 -34.56 -20.06 5.81
C PRO A 135 -33.52 -19.78 6.89
N GLU A 136 -32.33 -20.36 6.76
CA GLU A 136 -31.18 -19.89 7.52
C GLU A 136 -30.83 -18.49 7.01
N TYR A 137 -30.92 -17.48 7.87
CA TYR A 137 -30.55 -16.12 7.53
C TYR A 137 -29.03 -16.06 7.32
N SER A 138 -28.59 -15.99 6.06
CA SER A 138 -27.20 -15.70 5.73
C SER A 138 -27.09 -14.21 5.40
N TYR A 139 -26.17 -13.51 6.04
CA TYR A 139 -25.94 -12.09 5.75
C TYR A 139 -24.89 -11.98 4.64
N GLY A 140 -25.31 -11.64 3.43
CA GLY A 140 -24.42 -11.39 2.30
C GLY A 140 -23.91 -9.95 2.27
N ILE A 141 -22.69 -9.74 1.76
CA ILE A 141 -22.14 -8.40 1.52
C ILE A 141 -22.29 -8.06 0.04
N HIS A 142 -23.35 -7.35 -0.29
CA HIS A 142 -23.59 -6.91 -1.64
C HIS A 142 -22.71 -5.69 -1.93
N GLY A 143 -21.60 -5.91 -2.61
CA GLY A 143 -20.89 -4.86 -3.33
C GLY A 143 -21.02 -5.06 -4.83
N ILE A 144 -20.62 -4.07 -5.60
CA ILE A 144 -20.38 -4.19 -7.04
C ILE A 144 -18.91 -3.90 -7.25
N VAL A 145 -18.16 -4.91 -7.70
CA VAL A 145 -16.80 -4.68 -8.20
C VAL A 145 -16.92 -4.20 -9.64
N THR A 146 -16.38 -3.02 -9.90
CA THR A 146 -16.28 -2.42 -11.23
C THR A 146 -14.82 -2.39 -11.65
N ASN A 147 -14.56 -2.61 -12.93
CA ASN A 147 -13.21 -2.55 -13.48
C ASN A 147 -13.11 -1.39 -14.48
N ALA A 148 -12.42 -0.32 -14.11
CA ALA A 148 -12.14 0.80 -15.01
C ALA A 148 -10.88 0.56 -15.87
N GLY A 149 -10.15 -0.54 -15.61
CA GLY A 149 -8.88 -0.88 -16.24
C GLY A 149 -9.04 -1.77 -17.47
N GLY A 150 -7.99 -2.53 -17.79
CA GLY A 150 -7.99 -3.52 -18.87
C GLY A 150 -8.75 -4.80 -18.50
N PRO A 151 -8.79 -5.82 -19.39
CA PRO A 151 -9.22 -7.15 -19.01
C PRO A 151 -8.16 -7.86 -18.14
N GLY A 152 -8.58 -8.66 -17.17
CA GLY A 152 -7.66 -9.51 -16.41
C GLY A 152 -8.31 -10.35 -15.31
N GLU A 153 -7.50 -11.14 -14.62
CA GLU A 153 -7.95 -11.97 -13.49
C GLU A 153 -7.89 -11.21 -12.17
N PHE A 154 -8.98 -11.23 -11.41
CA PHE A 154 -9.05 -10.69 -10.07
C PHE A 154 -9.45 -11.76 -9.05
N LYS A 155 -9.11 -11.50 -7.78
CA LYS A 155 -9.67 -12.19 -6.62
C LYS A 155 -10.02 -11.17 -5.53
N ILE A 156 -10.85 -11.59 -4.60
CA ILE A 156 -11.20 -10.80 -3.42
C ILE A 156 -10.88 -11.65 -2.19
N GLU A 157 -10.09 -11.10 -1.28
CA GLU A 157 -9.82 -11.73 0.01
C GLU A 157 -10.63 -11.02 1.10
N ILE A 158 -11.28 -11.83 1.93
CA ILE A 158 -12.21 -11.39 2.94
C ILE A 158 -11.62 -11.74 4.30
N PHE A 159 -11.56 -10.75 5.19
CA PHE A 159 -11.08 -10.90 6.54
C PHE A 159 -12.10 -10.40 7.56
N GLY A 160 -12.08 -10.99 8.76
CA GLY A 160 -12.97 -10.63 9.87
C GLY A 160 -12.22 -10.38 11.18
N MET A 161 -12.67 -9.39 11.94
CA MET A 161 -12.15 -9.06 13.28
C MET A 161 -13.18 -9.37 14.41
N PRO A 162 -12.84 -10.28 15.36
CA PRO A 162 -13.82 -10.82 16.30
C PRO A 162 -14.38 -9.75 17.24
N PHE A 163 -15.65 -9.91 17.66
CA PHE A 163 -16.32 -8.92 18.50
C PHE A 163 -15.68 -8.76 19.88
N GLY A 164 -15.61 -7.52 20.37
CA GLY A 164 -15.22 -7.21 21.76
C GLY A 164 -13.72 -7.28 22.06
N VAL A 165 -12.88 -7.43 21.04
CA VAL A 165 -11.41 -7.36 21.19
C VAL A 165 -10.91 -6.18 20.36
N GLU A 166 -10.59 -5.07 21.03
CA GLU A 166 -9.90 -3.95 20.38
C GLU A 166 -8.52 -4.43 19.88
N ASP A 167 -8.15 -4.03 18.66
CA ASP A 167 -6.88 -4.38 17.99
C ASP A 167 -6.58 -5.89 17.76
N ALA A 168 -7.61 -6.74 17.73
CA ALA A 168 -7.46 -8.12 17.27
C ALA A 168 -6.92 -8.23 15.82
N PRO A 169 -6.11 -9.26 15.52
CA PRO A 169 -5.63 -9.48 14.16
C PRO A 169 -6.79 -9.86 13.22
N TRP A 170 -6.67 -9.43 11.96
CA TRP A 170 -7.55 -9.83 10.88
C TRP A 170 -7.41 -11.32 10.60
N ASN A 171 -8.52 -12.07 10.69
CA ASN A 171 -8.54 -13.49 10.35
C ASN A 171 -9.06 -13.64 8.92
N HIS A 172 -8.36 -14.41 8.09
CA HIS A 172 -8.86 -14.76 6.76
C HIS A 172 -10.14 -15.59 6.89
N VAL A 173 -11.17 -15.19 6.15
CA VAL A 173 -12.52 -15.78 6.18
C VAL A 173 -12.78 -16.54 4.88
N HIS A 174 -12.55 -15.88 3.75
CA HIS A 174 -12.90 -16.42 2.44
C HIS A 174 -12.10 -15.75 1.32
N THR A 175 -11.97 -16.46 0.20
CA THR A 175 -11.42 -15.91 -1.04
C THR A 175 -12.42 -16.15 -2.16
N TYR A 176 -12.82 -15.08 -2.84
CA TYR A 176 -13.63 -15.13 -4.05
C TYR A 176 -12.73 -15.03 -5.28
N GLY A 177 -12.88 -15.94 -6.24
CA GLY A 177 -12.07 -16.00 -7.46
C GLY A 177 -11.00 -17.11 -7.43
N PRO A 178 -10.03 -17.12 -8.36
CA PRO A 178 -9.84 -16.10 -9.41
C PRO A 178 -10.99 -16.07 -10.42
N ARG A 179 -11.27 -14.90 -10.98
CA ARG A 179 -12.21 -14.69 -12.08
C ARG A 179 -11.66 -13.71 -13.09
N GLU A 180 -11.97 -13.95 -14.36
CA GLU A 180 -11.76 -13.00 -15.45
C GLU A 180 -12.78 -11.88 -15.37
N MET A 181 -12.33 -10.66 -15.64
CA MET A 181 -13.18 -9.48 -15.72
C MET A 181 -12.73 -8.63 -16.90
N GLY A 182 -13.66 -8.27 -17.78
CA GLY A 182 -13.42 -7.37 -18.90
C GLY A 182 -13.37 -5.90 -18.47
N ALA A 183 -12.88 -5.05 -19.37
CA ALA A 183 -12.86 -3.61 -19.18
C ALA A 183 -14.29 -3.06 -19.14
N GLY A 184 -14.65 -2.33 -18.08
CA GLY A 184 -15.99 -1.79 -17.85
C GLY A 184 -17.01 -2.81 -17.32
N ASP A 185 -16.59 -4.04 -17.02
CA ASP A 185 -17.50 -5.05 -16.48
C ASP A 185 -17.88 -4.75 -15.01
N THR A 186 -19.03 -5.28 -14.61
CA THR A 186 -19.54 -5.26 -13.24
C THR A 186 -20.07 -6.65 -12.90
N ASP A 187 -19.30 -7.48 -12.18
CA ASP A 187 -19.57 -8.93 -12.20
C ASP A 187 -19.76 -9.59 -10.82
N VAL A 188 -19.53 -8.89 -9.71
CA VAL A 188 -19.42 -9.59 -8.43
C VAL A 188 -20.40 -9.13 -7.39
N VAL A 189 -21.35 -10.01 -7.08
CA VAL A 189 -22.10 -10.03 -5.82
C VAL A 189 -21.38 -10.97 -4.86
N ILE A 190 -20.99 -10.47 -3.68
CA ILE A 190 -20.26 -11.25 -2.67
C ILE A 190 -21.26 -11.75 -1.62
N SER A 191 -21.38 -13.06 -1.46
CA SER A 191 -22.13 -13.64 -0.33
C SER A 191 -21.13 -14.09 0.73
N ILE A 192 -21.21 -13.49 1.91
CA ILE A 192 -20.38 -13.87 3.05
C ILE A 192 -21.21 -14.81 3.95
N PRO A 193 -20.65 -15.91 4.49
CA PRO A 193 -21.39 -16.78 5.38
C PRO A 193 -21.81 -16.06 6.68
N SER A 194 -22.95 -16.43 7.26
CA SER A 194 -23.40 -15.94 8.58
C SER A 194 -22.38 -16.13 9.71
N SER A 195 -21.36 -16.99 9.54
CA SER A 195 -20.27 -17.11 10.50
C SER A 195 -19.44 -15.82 10.64
N THR A 196 -19.46 -14.96 9.62
CA THR A 196 -18.73 -13.69 9.56
C THR A 196 -19.48 -12.53 10.23
N THR A 197 -20.78 -12.66 10.51
CA THR A 197 -21.52 -11.68 11.32
C THR A 197 -21.23 -11.76 12.82
N ARG A 198 -20.48 -12.78 13.26
CA ARG A 198 -19.89 -12.81 14.61
C ARG A 198 -18.73 -11.83 14.80
N TYR A 199 -18.28 -11.22 13.71
CA TYR A 199 -17.20 -10.25 13.69
C TYR A 199 -17.79 -8.85 13.71
N GLY A 200 -17.18 -7.93 14.48
CA GLY A 200 -17.66 -6.54 14.55
C GLY A 200 -17.25 -5.72 13.33
N TRP A 201 -16.20 -6.15 12.64
CA TRP A 201 -15.63 -5.50 11.46
C TRP A 201 -15.24 -6.53 10.41
N PHE A 202 -15.32 -6.14 9.14
CA PHE A 202 -14.79 -6.91 8.03
C PHE A 202 -13.88 -6.04 7.16
N LYS A 203 -12.94 -6.71 6.49
CA LYS A 203 -12.01 -6.11 5.55
C LYS A 203 -12.05 -6.88 4.23
N LEU A 204 -12.12 -6.15 3.13
CA LEU A 204 -12.09 -6.66 1.78
C LEU A 204 -10.83 -6.16 1.09
N GLU A 205 -10.07 -7.08 0.50
CA GLU A 205 -8.90 -6.77 -0.31
C GLU A 205 -9.14 -7.26 -1.73
N LEU A 206 -9.16 -6.34 -2.69
CA LEU A 206 -9.30 -6.64 -4.11
C LEU A 206 -7.90 -6.75 -4.72
N HIS A 207 -7.61 -7.89 -5.33
CA HIS A 207 -6.32 -8.18 -5.94
C HIS A 207 -6.48 -8.40 -7.44
N GLY A 208 -5.66 -7.74 -8.24
CA GLY A 208 -5.49 -8.03 -9.67
C GLY A 208 -4.26 -8.89 -9.91
N LEU A 209 -4.32 -9.81 -10.88
CA LEU A 209 -3.17 -10.62 -11.28
C LEU A 209 -2.29 -9.85 -12.26
N VAL A 210 -1.01 -9.70 -11.94
CA VAL A 210 0.02 -9.07 -12.77
C VAL A 210 1.24 -9.99 -12.82
N ASP A 211 1.63 -10.47 -14.00
CA ASP A 211 2.81 -11.32 -14.19
C ASP A 211 2.90 -12.52 -13.21
N SER A 212 1.77 -13.17 -12.95
CA SER A 212 1.60 -14.28 -11.98
C SER A 212 1.68 -13.89 -10.49
N CYS A 213 1.71 -12.61 -10.17
CA CYS A 213 1.66 -12.08 -8.81
C CYS A 213 0.33 -11.37 -8.55
N TRP A 214 -0.27 -11.61 -7.37
CA TRP A 214 -1.45 -10.87 -6.93
C TRP A 214 -1.02 -9.52 -6.35
N VAL A 215 -1.51 -8.44 -6.96
CA VAL A 215 -1.24 -7.06 -6.53
C VAL A 215 -2.52 -6.47 -5.94
N LEU A 216 -2.42 -5.92 -4.74
CA LEU A 216 -3.54 -5.24 -4.08
C LEU A 216 -3.92 -3.99 -4.88
N SER A 217 -5.16 -3.97 -5.38
CA SER A 217 -5.76 -2.84 -6.09
C SER A 217 -6.47 -1.90 -5.12
N GLN A 218 -7.25 -2.45 -4.19
CA GLN A 218 -8.04 -1.68 -3.23
C GLN A 218 -8.23 -2.45 -1.92
N GLU A 219 -8.26 -1.72 -0.80
CA GLU A 219 -8.66 -2.22 0.51
C GLU A 219 -9.88 -1.43 1.01
N VAL A 220 -10.88 -2.13 1.56
CA VAL A 220 -12.09 -1.53 2.16
C VAL A 220 -12.33 -2.16 3.54
N ILE A 221 -12.53 -1.32 4.55
CA ILE A 221 -12.82 -1.73 5.93
C ILE A 221 -14.16 -1.16 6.34
N GLU A 222 -15.03 -2.02 6.85
CA GLU A 222 -16.39 -1.65 7.21
C GLU A 222 -16.83 -2.33 8.50
N LYS A 223 -17.75 -1.66 9.22
CA LYS A 223 -18.33 -2.18 10.46
C LYS A 223 -19.60 -2.94 10.15
N VAL A 224 -19.77 -4.13 10.75
CA VAL A 224 -21.04 -4.86 10.71
C VAL A 224 -22.00 -4.14 11.65
N GLN A 225 -23.08 -3.55 11.12
CA GLN A 225 -24.12 -2.86 11.90
C GLN A 225 -25.04 -3.84 12.62
#